data_AF-A0AAV7I2N0-F1
#
_entry.id   AF-A0AAV7I2N0-F1
#
_cell.length_a   1.000
_cell.length_b   1.000
_cell.length_c   1.000
_cell.angle_alpha   90.00
_cell.angle_beta   90.00
_cell.angle_gamma   90.00
#
_symmetry.space_group_name_H-M   'P 1'
#
loop_
_entity.id
_entity.type
_entity.pdbx_description
1 polymer ?
#
loop_
_entity_poly.entity_id
_entity_poly.type
_entity_poly.pdbx_seq_one_letter_code
_entity_poly.pdbx_strand_id
1 'polypeptide(L)'
;MVMGNYSTENVSIDDEMIEAIDFMVERLESLSQSELASRLTINCVNSYVEPHKMGDLSVTLIDVFDDYALSPVVREEMYKCYPNAKLAHLKNGGNFPYLSRSAEVNLHLQIHLRQFEGTEFSSRHF
;
A
#
# COMPACT_ATOMS: atom_id res chain seq x y z
N MET A 1 -1.27 -3.46 -12.17
CA MET A 1 -0.11 -4.34 -11.95
C MET A 1 -0.56 -5.80 -12.11
N VAL A 2 -0.15 -6.46 -13.19
CA VAL A 2 -0.27 -7.93 -13.33
C VAL A 2 0.97 -8.49 -12.65
N MET A 3 0.79 -9.37 -11.66
CA MET A 3 1.80 -9.94 -10.75
C MET A 3 2.89 -10.81 -11.45
N GLY A 4 3.29 -10.47 -12.67
CA GLY A 4 4.10 -11.32 -13.54
C GLY A 4 5.61 -11.12 -13.47
N ASN A 5 6.15 -10.35 -12.52
CA ASN A 5 7.60 -10.09 -12.48
C ASN A 5 8.14 -9.97 -11.05
N TYR A 6 7.89 -10.99 -10.22
CA TYR A 6 8.67 -11.18 -8.99
C TYR A 6 10.02 -11.80 -9.38
N SER A 7 11.02 -10.98 -9.63
CA SER A 7 12.41 -11.45 -9.72
C SER A 7 12.80 -11.94 -8.32
N THR A 8 12.80 -13.25 -8.11
CA THR A 8 13.25 -13.94 -6.87
C THR A 8 14.77 -13.89 -6.69
N GLU A 9 15.48 -13.07 -7.46
CA GLU A 9 16.93 -13.00 -7.44
C GLU A 9 17.40 -11.89 -6.47
N ASN A 10 17.78 -12.35 -5.26
CA ASN A 10 18.76 -11.71 -4.34
C ASN A 10 18.27 -10.91 -3.12
N VAL A 11 17.02 -11.05 -2.67
CA VAL A 11 16.65 -10.63 -1.31
C VAL A 11 16.45 -11.89 -0.47
N SER A 12 17.02 -11.97 0.73
CA SER A 12 16.68 -13.01 1.70
C SER A 12 15.22 -12.79 2.11
N ILE A 13 14.29 -13.38 1.37
CA ILE A 13 12.86 -13.27 1.63
C ILE A 13 12.60 -13.99 2.95
N ASP A 14 12.15 -13.23 3.95
CA ASP A 14 11.76 -13.72 5.27
C ASP A 14 10.47 -14.56 5.16
N ASP A 15 10.28 -15.53 6.06
CA ASP A 15 9.17 -16.49 6.00
C ASP A 15 7.81 -15.78 5.98
N GLU A 16 7.65 -14.70 6.75
CA GLU A 16 6.42 -13.88 6.78
C GLU A 16 6.11 -13.21 5.42
N MET A 17 7.13 -12.89 4.62
CA MET A 17 6.95 -12.33 3.28
C MET A 17 6.55 -13.41 2.27
N ILE A 18 7.07 -14.64 2.42
CA ILE A 18 6.67 -15.79 1.60
C ILE A 18 5.19 -16.11 1.86
N GLU A 19 4.80 -16.21 3.14
CA GLU A 19 3.41 -16.48 3.53
C GLU A 19 2.45 -15.40 3.01
N ALA A 20 2.86 -14.12 3.04
CA ALA A 20 2.07 -13.03 2.48
C ALA A 20 1.89 -13.16 0.96
N ILE A 21 2.93 -13.57 0.22
CA ILE A 21 2.86 -13.81 -1.22
C ILE A 21 1.94 -14.99 -1.52
N ASP A 22 2.13 -16.12 -0.83
CA ASP A 22 1.32 -17.33 -1.02
C ASP A 22 -0.16 -17.06 -0.75
N PHE A 23 -0.47 -16.34 0.34
CA PHE A 23 -1.83 -15.90 0.64
C PHE A 23 -2.40 -15.04 -0.50
N MET A 24 -1.64 -14.09 -1.03
CA MET A 24 -2.11 -13.21 -2.12
C MET A 24 -2.32 -13.95 -3.43
N VAL A 25 -1.50 -14.96 -3.74
CA VAL A 25 -1.68 -15.85 -4.90
C VAL A 25 -2.97 -16.66 -4.73
N GLU A 26 -3.19 -17.27 -3.57
CA GLU A 26 -4.41 -18.02 -3.28
C GLU A 26 -5.66 -17.14 -3.39
N ARG A 27 -5.60 -15.90 -2.91
CA ARG A 27 -6.69 -14.92 -3.07
C ARG A 27 -6.91 -14.54 -4.53
N LEU A 28 -5.85 -14.38 -5.32
CA LEU A 28 -5.95 -14.07 -6.74
C LEU A 28 -6.64 -15.20 -7.52
N GLU A 29 -6.30 -16.46 -7.21
CA GLU A 29 -6.91 -17.64 -7.83
C GLU A 29 -8.39 -17.81 -7.46
N SER A 30 -8.82 -17.31 -6.31
CA SER A 30 -10.22 -17.35 -5.89
C SER A 30 -11.14 -16.34 -6.60
N LEU A 31 -10.59 -15.40 -7.38
CA LEU A 31 -11.38 -14.37 -8.05
C LEU A 31 -12.00 -14.86 -9.35
N SER A 32 -13.23 -14.42 -9.61
CA SER A 32 -13.90 -14.64 -10.89
C SER A 32 -13.25 -13.84 -12.02
N GLN A 33 -13.47 -14.28 -13.26
CA GLN A 33 -13.04 -13.54 -14.46
C GLN A 33 -13.55 -12.09 -14.47
N SER A 34 -14.79 -11.86 -14.04
CA SER A 34 -15.39 -10.53 -13.99
C SER A 34 -14.63 -9.61 -13.03
N GLU A 35 -14.28 -10.12 -11.85
CA GLU A 35 -13.50 -9.37 -10.86
C GLU A 35 -12.08 -9.09 -11.35
N LEU A 36 -11.42 -10.08 -11.95
CA LEU A 36 -10.09 -9.91 -12.54
C LEU A 36 -10.10 -8.88 -13.67
N ALA A 37 -11.07 -8.95 -14.58
CA ALA A 37 -11.21 -8.01 -15.69
C ALA A 37 -11.48 -6.59 -15.19
N SER A 38 -12.34 -6.42 -14.17
CA SER A 38 -12.62 -5.13 -13.56
C SER A 38 -11.38 -4.53 -12.91
N ARG A 39 -10.64 -5.31 -12.10
CA ARG A 39 -9.39 -4.86 -11.46
C ARG A 39 -8.31 -4.52 -12.49
N LEU A 40 -8.17 -5.32 -13.54
CA LEU A 40 -7.22 -5.05 -14.62
C LEU A 40 -7.58 -3.75 -15.35
N THR A 41 -8.86 -3.54 -15.63
CA THR A 41 -9.36 -2.29 -16.22
C THR A 41 -9.00 -1.09 -15.35
N ILE A 42 -9.27 -1.14 -14.05
CA ILE A 42 -8.91 -0.04 -13.11
C ILE A 42 -7.40 0.21 -13.07
N ASN A 43 -6.59 -0.85 -13.17
CA ASN A 43 -5.12 -0.73 -13.15
C ASN A 43 -4.52 -0.20 -14.46
N CYS A 44 -5.22 -0.35 -15.59
CA CYS A 44 -4.70 -0.03 -16.93
C CYS A 44 -5.38 1.18 -17.57
N VAL A 45 -6.52 1.63 -17.03
CA VAL A 45 -7.18 2.85 -17.48
C VAL A 45 -6.50 4.05 -16.83
N ASN A 46 -5.94 4.92 -17.66
CA ASN A 46 -5.42 6.19 -17.19
C ASN A 46 -6.56 7.02 -16.59
N SER A 47 -6.44 7.34 -15.31
CA SER A 47 -7.34 8.26 -14.63
C SER A 47 -6.47 9.31 -13.93
N TYR A 48 -6.83 10.57 -14.10
CA TYR A 48 -6.16 11.67 -13.43
C TYR A 48 -6.95 12.00 -12.15
N VAL A 49 -6.27 11.89 -11.02
CA VAL A 49 -6.74 12.46 -9.76
C VAL A 49 -6.21 13.88 -9.64
N GLU A 50 -6.90 14.73 -8.89
CA GLU A 50 -6.48 16.11 -8.63
C GLU A 50 -5.94 16.22 -7.19
N PRO A 51 -4.64 15.98 -6.94
CA PRO A 51 -4.11 15.91 -5.57
C PRO A 51 -4.24 17.23 -4.81
N HIS A 52 -4.24 18.35 -5.54
CA HIS A 52 -4.40 19.68 -4.97
C HIS A 52 -5.73 19.88 -4.23
N LYS A 53 -6.78 19.11 -4.58
CA LYS A 53 -8.07 19.14 -3.87
C LYS A 53 -8.02 18.41 -2.52
N MET A 54 -6.97 17.62 -2.28
CA MET A 54 -6.76 16.85 -1.06
C MET A 54 -5.80 17.54 -0.08
N GLY A 55 -5.44 18.81 -0.33
CA GLY A 55 -4.41 19.53 0.44
C GLY A 55 -4.70 19.68 1.93
N ASP A 56 -5.98 19.71 2.32
CA ASP A 56 -6.40 19.86 3.71
C ASP A 56 -6.57 18.52 4.45
N LEU A 57 -6.40 17.39 3.75
CA LEU A 57 -6.52 16.07 4.35
C LEU A 57 -5.20 15.65 4.97
N SER A 58 -5.28 15.11 6.19
CA SER A 58 -4.13 14.44 6.79
C SER A 58 -3.88 13.13 6.05
N VAL A 59 -2.70 12.99 5.45
CA VAL A 59 -2.28 11.80 4.69
C VAL A 59 -1.07 11.19 5.38
N THR A 60 -1.06 9.87 5.55
CA THR A 60 0.14 9.10 5.92
C THR A 60 0.47 8.14 4.79
N LEU A 61 1.69 8.23 4.27
CA LEU A 61 2.22 7.26 3.32
C LEU A 61 3.07 6.25 4.10
N ILE A 62 2.70 4.97 4.01
CA ILE A 62 3.49 3.87 4.57
C ILE A 62 4.23 3.23 3.40
N ASP A 63 5.56 3.28 3.46
CA ASP A 63 6.44 2.79 2.38
C ASP A 63 7.49 1.83 2.95
N VAL A 64 8.03 0.96 2.11
CA VAL A 64 9.04 -0.02 2.47
C VAL A 64 10.34 0.32 1.75
N PHE A 65 11.49 0.07 2.40
CA PHE A 65 12.80 0.34 1.80
C PHE A 65 13.39 -0.78 0.93
N ASP A 66 12.73 -1.93 0.83
CA ASP A 66 13.18 -3.04 -0.03
C ASP A 66 12.81 -2.84 -1.51
N ASP A 67 13.26 -3.74 -2.38
CA ASP A 67 12.83 -3.75 -3.78
C ASP A 67 11.40 -4.29 -3.86
N TYR A 68 10.49 -3.48 -4.38
CA TYR A 68 9.09 -3.85 -4.60
C TYR A 68 8.62 -3.44 -6.00
N ALA A 69 7.44 -3.91 -6.39
CA ALA A 69 6.98 -3.91 -7.78
C ALA A 69 6.63 -2.52 -8.34
N LEU A 70 6.61 -1.46 -7.54
CA LEU A 70 6.40 -0.11 -8.04
C LEU A 70 7.72 0.50 -8.48
N SER A 71 7.70 1.18 -9.63
CA SER A 71 8.89 1.87 -10.11
C SER A 71 9.23 3.06 -9.21
N PRO A 72 10.53 3.41 -9.08
CA PRO A 72 10.94 4.59 -8.33
C PRO A 72 10.25 5.89 -8.79
N VAL A 73 9.94 5.99 -10.09
CA VAL A 73 9.23 7.13 -10.68
C VAL A 73 7.82 7.28 -10.07
N VAL A 74 7.08 6.19 -9.91
CA VAL A 74 5.73 6.23 -9.32
C VAL A 74 5.80 6.67 -7.85
N ARG A 75 6.80 6.19 -7.11
CA ARG A 75 7.04 6.61 -5.72
C ARG A 75 7.35 8.11 -5.63
N GLU A 76 8.27 8.60 -6.45
CA GLU A 76 8.63 10.02 -6.47
C GLU A 76 7.44 10.92 -6.82
N GLU A 77 6.63 10.54 -7.81
CA GLU A 77 5.42 11.28 -8.17
C GLU A 77 4.38 11.25 -7.03
N MET A 78 4.23 10.13 -6.32
CA MET A 78 3.35 10.05 -5.14
C MET A 78 3.76 11.04 -4.05
N TYR A 79 5.06 11.16 -3.76
CA TYR A 79 5.56 12.13 -2.78
C TYR A 79 5.33 13.58 -3.22
N LYS A 80 5.44 13.87 -4.52
CA LYS A 80 5.13 15.21 -5.08
C LYS A 80 3.64 15.54 -4.98
N CYS A 81 2.77 14.56 -5.17
CA CYS A 81 1.32 14.73 -5.06
C CYS A 81 0.87 15.02 -3.62
N TYR A 82 1.60 14.53 -2.61
CA TYR A 82 1.27 14.68 -1.19
C TYR A 82 2.44 15.24 -0.38
N PRO A 83 2.83 16.51 -0.60
CA PRO A 83 4.03 17.09 0.00
C PRO A 83 3.97 17.23 1.53
N ASN A 84 2.76 17.28 2.09
CA ASN A 84 2.52 17.41 3.53
C ASN A 84 2.24 16.05 4.21
N ALA A 85 2.34 14.94 3.47
CA ALA A 85 2.06 13.63 4.04
C ALA A 85 3.12 13.22 5.08
N LYS A 86 2.66 12.55 6.14
CA LYS A 86 3.56 11.88 7.09
C LYS A 86 4.11 10.63 6.42
N LEU A 87 5.44 10.54 6.31
CA LEU A 87 6.11 9.35 5.78
C LEU A 87 6.44 8.38 6.91
N ALA A 88 5.91 7.15 6.81
CA ALA A 88 6.20 6.05 7.70
C ALA A 88 6.97 4.98 6.91
N HIS A 89 8.25 4.79 7.24
CA HIS A 89 9.09 3.85 6.52
C HIS A 89 9.29 2.56 7.30
N LEU A 90 9.03 1.44 6.65
CA LEU A 90 9.32 0.10 7.13
C LEU A 90 10.67 -0.36 6.57
N LYS A 91 11.42 -1.11 7.37
CA LYS A 91 12.76 -1.59 6.96
C LYS A 91 12.67 -2.62 5.82
N ASN A 92 11.67 -3.49 5.88
CA ASN A 92 11.36 -4.53 4.89
C ASN A 92 9.86 -4.88 4.98
N GLY A 93 9.37 -5.69 4.05
CA GLY A 93 7.96 -6.11 4.00
C GLY A 93 7.48 -6.50 2.61
N GLY A 94 8.28 -6.24 1.57
CA GLY A 94 7.99 -6.56 0.18
C GLY A 94 6.75 -5.85 -0.34
N ASN A 95 6.04 -6.53 -1.25
CA ASN A 95 4.88 -5.95 -1.93
C ASN A 95 3.61 -5.84 -1.07
N PHE A 96 3.56 -6.59 0.03
CA PHE A 96 2.36 -6.68 0.89
C PHE A 96 2.70 -6.45 2.36
N PRO A 97 3.26 -5.27 2.71
CA PRO A 97 3.69 -4.97 4.08
C PRO A 97 2.55 -5.03 5.11
N TYR A 98 1.31 -4.83 4.67
CA TYR A 98 0.13 -4.97 5.53
C TYR A 98 -0.16 -6.42 5.96
N LEU A 99 0.40 -7.41 5.26
CA LEU A 99 0.36 -8.82 5.64
C LEU A 99 1.65 -9.22 6.37
N SER A 100 2.80 -8.99 5.72
CA SER A 100 4.11 -9.43 6.21
C SER A 100 4.61 -8.65 7.42
N ARG A 101 4.17 -7.39 7.61
CA ARG A 101 4.55 -6.51 8.74
C ARG A 101 3.34 -5.86 9.38
N SER A 102 2.28 -6.66 9.55
CA SER A 102 0.98 -6.20 10.05
C SER A 102 1.07 -5.42 11.36
N ALA A 103 1.96 -5.81 12.30
CA ALA A 103 2.14 -5.09 13.55
C ALA A 103 2.68 -3.66 13.37
N GLU A 104 3.69 -3.47 12.51
CA GLU A 104 4.27 -2.16 12.22
C GLU A 104 3.30 -1.28 11.42
N VAL A 105 2.62 -1.86 10.44
CA VAL A 105 1.56 -1.16 9.67
C VAL A 105 0.44 -0.71 10.60
N ASN A 106 -0.04 -1.59 11.49
CA ASN A 106 -1.09 -1.27 12.46
C ASN A 106 -0.66 -0.17 13.43
N LEU A 107 0.61 -0.13 13.85
CA LEU A 107 1.13 0.95 14.66
C LEU A 107 1.02 2.30 13.94
N HIS A 108 1.45 2.37 12.68
CA HIS A 108 1.35 3.60 11.89
C HIS A 108 -0.09 4.02 11.63
N LEU A 109 -1.01 3.07 11.41
CA LEU A 109 -2.44 3.33 11.32
C LEU A 109 -2.99 3.92 12.63
N GLN A 110 -2.65 3.34 13.77
CA GLN A 110 -3.07 3.88 15.08
C GLN A 110 -2.53 5.29 15.32
N ILE A 111 -1.25 5.55 15.00
CA ILE A 111 -0.65 6.88 15.12
C ILE A 111 -1.39 7.89 14.22
N HIS A 112 -1.73 7.50 12.99
CA HIS A 112 -2.51 8.32 12.09
C HIS A 112 -3.91 8.61 12.67
N LEU A 113 -4.60 7.60 13.20
CA LEU A 113 -5.96 7.76 13.72
C LEU A 113 -6.03 8.58 15.02
N ARG A 114 -5.00 8.52 15.86
CA ARG A 114 -4.94 9.28 17.13
C ARG A 114 -5.14 10.78 16.97
N GLN A 115 -4.75 11.36 15.82
CA GLN A 115 -4.94 12.79 15.60
C GLN A 115 -6.41 13.22 15.49
N PHE A 116 -7.31 12.26 15.24
CA PHE A 116 -8.75 12.50 15.13
C PHE A 116 -9.51 12.16 16.42
N GLU A 117 -8.84 11.63 17.45
CA GLU A 117 -9.49 11.35 18.73
C GLU A 117 -10.10 12.63 19.33
N GLY A 118 -11.38 12.56 19.72
CA GLY A 118 -12.12 13.71 20.25
C GLY A 118 -12.59 14.72 19.20
N THR A 119 -12.36 14.47 17.91
CA THR A 119 -12.91 15.25 16.79
C THR A 119 -14.14 14.58 16.18
N GLU A 120 -14.87 15.28 15.31
CA GLU A 120 -16.00 14.72 14.54
C GLU A 120 -15.60 13.58 13.59
N PHE A 121 -14.31 13.46 13.25
CA PHE A 121 -13.76 12.40 12.40
C PHE A 121 -13.26 11.17 13.18
N SER A 122 -13.52 11.12 14.50
CA SER A 122 -13.11 10.02 15.36
C SER A 122 -13.77 8.70 14.94
N SER A 123 -12.95 7.66 14.76
CA SER A 123 -13.42 6.31 14.37
C SER A 123 -14.19 5.57 15.48
N ARG A 124 -14.25 6.12 16.71
CA ARG A 124 -15.00 5.52 17.84
C ARG A 124 -16.53 5.67 17.73
N HIS A 125 -17.02 6.42 16.75
CA HIS A 125 -18.45 6.66 16.55
C HIS A 125 -19.13 5.62 15.65
N PHE A 126 -18.39 4.62 15.13
CA PHE A 126 -18.91 3.52 14.33
C PHE A 126 -18.89 2.19 15.10
#